data_AF-A0A1Q7WB21-F1
#
_entry.id   AF-A0A1Q7WB21-F1
#
_cell.length_a   1.000
_cell.length_b   1.000
_cell.length_c   1.000
_cell.angle_alpha   90.00
_cell.angle_beta   90.00
_cell.angle_gamma   90.00
#
_symmetry.space_group_name_H-M   'P 1'
#
loop_
_entity.id
_entity.type
_entity.pdbx_description
1 polymer ?
#
loop_
_entity_poly.entity_id
_entity_poly.type
_entity_poly.pdbx_seq_one_letter_code
_entity_poly.pdbx_strand_id
1 'polypeptide(L)'
;MPKFTLDGETYEYDGKLTVKDARFLWEKAGIGIGRLNVALIVEGQPDVIAAFMYLLKRRNGEAIKWGDVDDWDLSTFMPVTDDPKQLRIDRQRLMDRVDYIDEQLAATDDDTEAPNVVEEPEAAPDPTRNGKTRRRATTNT
;
A
#
# COMPACT_ATOMS: atom_id res chain seq x y z
N MET A 1 -4.25 -19.34 -10.57
CA MET A 1 -3.50 -18.36 -9.76
C MET A 1 -2.81 -17.42 -10.72
N PRO A 2 -2.86 -16.09 -10.51
CA PRO A 2 -2.15 -15.15 -11.37
C PRO A 2 -0.68 -15.53 -11.52
N LYS A 3 -0.16 -15.43 -12.74
CA LYS A 3 1.22 -15.69 -13.07
C LYS A 3 1.81 -14.44 -13.70
N PHE A 4 3.09 -14.19 -13.44
CA PHE A 4 3.82 -13.06 -13.98
C PHE A 4 5.14 -13.55 -14.56
N THR A 5 5.49 -13.09 -15.75
CA THR A 5 6.84 -13.24 -16.28
C THR A 5 7.66 -12.05 -15.83
N LEU A 6 8.90 -12.32 -15.41
CA LEU A 6 9.91 -11.34 -15.06
C LEU A 6 11.27 -11.90 -15.45
N ASP A 7 12.01 -11.20 -16.29
CA ASP A 7 13.31 -11.63 -16.84
C ASP A 7 13.29 -13.04 -17.48
N GLY A 8 12.16 -13.41 -18.10
CA GLY A 8 11.96 -14.72 -18.71
C GLY A 8 11.61 -15.85 -17.73
N GLU A 9 11.60 -15.58 -16.43
CA GLU A 9 11.15 -16.51 -15.39
C GLU A 9 9.68 -16.29 -15.07
N THR A 10 8.95 -17.36 -14.71
CA THR A 10 7.54 -17.29 -14.37
C THR A 10 7.34 -17.42 -12.86
N TYR A 11 6.67 -16.42 -12.29
CA TYR A 11 6.35 -16.33 -10.87
C TYR A 11 4.86 -16.55 -10.64
N GLU A 12 4.54 -17.44 -9.70
CA GLU A 12 3.16 -17.63 -9.25
C GLU A 12 2.84 -16.65 -8.11
N TYR A 13 1.63 -16.10 -8.16
CA TYR A 13 1.10 -15.24 -7.12
C TYR A 13 -0.22 -15.79 -6.59
N ASP A 14 -0.30 -15.97 -5.26
CA ASP A 14 -1.46 -16.52 -4.57
C ASP A 14 -2.60 -15.51 -4.38
N GLY A 15 -2.42 -14.26 -4.81
CA GLY A 15 -3.40 -13.19 -4.66
C GLY A 15 -3.50 -12.61 -3.25
N LYS A 16 -2.67 -13.08 -2.30
CA LYS A 16 -2.74 -12.67 -0.89
C LYS A 16 -1.63 -11.70 -0.57
N LEU A 17 -1.97 -10.56 0.03
CA LEU A 17 -1.00 -9.64 0.63
C LEU A 17 -1.05 -9.77 2.16
N THR A 18 0.12 -9.87 2.78
CA THR A 18 0.21 -9.73 4.24
C THR A 18 0.19 -8.24 4.61
N VAL A 19 -0.08 -7.93 5.89
CA VAL A 19 0.05 -6.56 6.41
C VAL A 19 1.46 -6.00 6.19
N LYS A 20 2.48 -6.86 6.26
CA LYS A 20 3.87 -6.49 5.97
C LYS A 20 4.05 -6.06 4.50
N ASP A 21 3.42 -6.77 3.57
CA ASP A 21 3.47 -6.43 2.15
C ASP A 21 2.71 -5.13 1.84
N ALA A 22 1.54 -4.95 2.46
CA ALA A 22 0.76 -3.72 2.34
C ALA A 22 1.52 -2.49 2.83
N ARG A 23 2.18 -2.59 3.99
CA ARG A 23 3.02 -1.51 4.53
C ARG A 23 4.22 -1.22 3.63
N PHE A 24 4.84 -2.27 3.08
CA PHE A 24 5.94 -2.12 2.15
C PHE A 24 5.53 -1.40 0.86
N LEU A 25 4.39 -1.78 0.27
CA LEU A 25 3.84 -1.10 -0.92
C LEU A 25 3.53 0.38 -0.64
N TRP A 26 2.97 0.69 0.53
CA TRP A 26 2.75 2.06 0.95
C TRP A 26 4.07 2.84 1.09
N GLU A 27 5.07 2.25 1.73
CA GLU A 27 6.37 2.90 1.96
C GLU A 27 7.13 3.15 0.65
N LYS A 28 7.13 2.19 -0.28
CA LYS A 28 7.94 2.26 -1.50
C LYS A 28 7.26 2.90 -2.69
N ALA A 29 5.94 2.80 -2.78
CA ALA A 29 5.19 3.27 -3.94
C ALA A 29 4.01 4.19 -3.58
N GLY A 30 3.85 4.55 -2.31
CA GLY A 30 2.81 5.48 -1.87
C GLY A 30 1.37 4.98 -2.08
N ILE A 31 1.19 3.66 -2.27
CA ILE A 31 -0.10 3.11 -2.69
C ILE A 31 -0.74 2.21 -1.65
N GLY A 32 -2.06 2.41 -1.47
CA GLY A 32 -2.91 1.54 -0.67
C GLY A 32 -3.35 0.29 -1.45
N ILE A 33 -3.59 -0.82 -0.75
CA ILE A 33 -3.94 -2.11 -1.38
C ILE A 33 -5.17 -2.03 -2.29
N GLY A 34 -6.12 -1.14 -2.00
CA GLY A 34 -7.35 -0.97 -2.78
C GLY A 34 -7.10 -0.49 -4.21
N ARG A 35 -6.01 0.23 -4.44
CA ARG A 35 -5.62 0.79 -5.74
C ARG A 35 -4.53 -0.03 -6.45
N LEU A 36 -3.98 -1.06 -5.81
CA LEU A 36 -2.82 -1.80 -6.33
C LEU A 36 -3.03 -2.31 -7.76
N ASN A 37 -4.14 -3.00 -8.03
CA ASN A 37 -4.38 -3.56 -9.38
C ASN A 37 -4.47 -2.47 -10.46
N VAL A 38 -5.04 -1.33 -10.12
CA VAL A 38 -5.21 -0.20 -11.05
C VAL A 38 -3.84 0.39 -11.37
N ALA A 39 -3.07 0.73 -10.35
CA ALA A 39 -1.76 1.32 -10.56
C ALA A 39 -0.78 0.35 -11.24
N LEU A 40 -0.88 -0.95 -10.96
CA LEU A 40 -0.04 -1.98 -11.55
C LEU A 40 -0.39 -2.26 -13.03
N ILE A 41 -1.67 -2.43 -13.35
CA ILE A 41 -2.10 -2.95 -14.66
C ILE A 41 -2.57 -1.83 -15.61
N VAL A 42 -3.29 -0.84 -15.08
CA VAL A 42 -3.92 0.20 -15.88
C VAL A 42 -3.00 1.40 -16.03
N GLU A 43 -2.53 1.97 -14.93
CA GLU A 43 -1.70 3.17 -14.95
C GLU A 43 -0.24 2.85 -15.24
N GLY A 44 0.20 1.63 -14.95
CA GLY A 44 1.58 1.18 -15.18
C GLY A 44 2.59 2.00 -14.38
N GLN A 45 2.26 2.36 -13.13
CA GLN A 45 3.14 3.19 -12.32
C GLN A 45 4.46 2.46 -12.03
N PRO A 46 5.61 3.05 -12.37
CA PRO A 46 6.90 2.37 -12.32
C PRO A 46 7.24 1.90 -10.90
N ASP A 47 7.06 2.75 -9.89
CA ASP A 47 7.35 2.41 -8.49
C ASP A 47 6.46 1.28 -7.96
N VAL A 48 5.20 1.22 -8.42
CA VAL A 48 4.27 0.14 -8.03
C VAL A 48 4.67 -1.17 -8.69
N ILE A 49 5.04 -1.14 -9.98
CA ILE A 49 5.53 -2.31 -10.71
C ILE A 49 6.81 -2.84 -10.05
N ALA A 50 7.78 -1.96 -9.81
CA ALA A 50 9.03 -2.24 -9.11
C ALA A 50 8.81 -2.87 -7.72
N ALA A 51 7.95 -2.25 -6.90
CA ALA A 51 7.58 -2.77 -5.59
C ALA A 51 6.93 -4.15 -5.67
N PHE A 52 6.09 -4.37 -6.67
CA PHE A 52 5.40 -5.63 -6.87
C PHE A 52 6.33 -6.75 -7.38
N MET A 53 7.22 -6.46 -8.34
CA MET A 53 8.27 -7.39 -8.80
C MET A 53 9.15 -7.84 -7.63
N TYR A 54 9.54 -6.91 -6.76
CA TYR A 54 10.32 -7.22 -5.56
C TYR A 54 9.58 -8.17 -4.63
N LEU A 55 8.27 -7.94 -4.41
CA LEU A 55 7.46 -8.85 -3.60
C LEU A 55 7.35 -10.25 -4.23
N LEU A 56 7.20 -10.35 -5.55
CA LEU A 56 7.11 -11.63 -6.26
C LEU A 56 8.38 -12.46 -6.11
N LYS A 57 9.55 -11.88 -6.42
CA LYS A 57 10.85 -12.55 -6.30
C LYS A 57 11.13 -12.96 -4.85
N ARG A 58 10.93 -12.04 -3.88
CA ARG A 58 11.14 -12.33 -2.45
C ARG A 58 10.25 -13.45 -1.94
N ARG A 59 8.98 -13.51 -2.37
CA ARG A 59 8.04 -14.58 -1.96
C ARG A 59 8.35 -15.93 -2.57
N ASN A 60 9.03 -15.94 -3.72
CA ASN A 60 9.55 -17.16 -4.34
C ASN A 60 10.94 -17.57 -3.80
N GLY A 61 11.40 -16.94 -2.72
CA GLY A 61 12.60 -17.35 -2.00
C GLY A 61 13.90 -16.73 -2.53
N GLU A 62 13.83 -15.80 -3.47
CA GLU A 62 15.02 -15.11 -3.94
C GLU A 62 15.56 -14.12 -2.89
N ALA A 63 16.88 -14.15 -2.71
CA ALA A 63 17.59 -13.25 -1.83
C ALA A 63 17.93 -11.94 -2.55
N ILE A 64 16.95 -11.05 -2.64
CA ILE A 64 17.06 -9.73 -3.30
C ILE A 64 17.02 -8.58 -2.30
N LYS A 65 17.65 -7.46 -2.63
CA LYS A 65 17.59 -6.20 -1.88
C LYS A 65 16.78 -5.18 -2.64
N TRP A 66 16.16 -4.25 -1.92
CA TRP A 66 15.35 -3.20 -2.55
C TRP A 66 16.15 -2.33 -3.53
N GLY A 67 17.42 -2.05 -3.23
CA GLY A 67 18.26 -1.25 -4.12
C GLY A 67 18.58 -1.93 -5.46
N ASP A 68 18.39 -3.26 -5.57
CA ASP A 68 18.60 -3.97 -6.84
C ASP A 68 17.51 -3.65 -7.86
N VAL A 69 16.37 -3.10 -7.40
CA VAL A 69 15.17 -2.85 -8.22
C VAL A 69 15.36 -1.68 -9.20
N ASP A 70 16.24 -0.73 -8.87
CA ASP A 70 16.52 0.44 -9.71
C ASP A 70 17.18 0.06 -11.05
N ASP A 71 17.81 -1.11 -11.11
CA ASP A 71 18.48 -1.64 -12.31
C ASP A 71 17.59 -2.60 -13.12
N TRP A 72 16.35 -2.85 -12.69
CA TRP A 72 15.47 -3.80 -13.37
C TRP A 72 14.79 -3.19 -14.59
N ASP A 73 14.70 -3.99 -15.65
CA ASP A 73 13.94 -3.64 -16.83
C ASP A 73 12.45 -3.94 -16.61
N LEU A 74 11.67 -2.90 -16.32
CA LEU A 74 10.22 -3.04 -16.09
C LEU A 74 9.47 -3.59 -17.32
N SER A 75 10.05 -3.54 -18.52
CA SER A 75 9.42 -4.11 -19.72
C SER A 75 9.41 -5.64 -19.72
N THR A 76 10.21 -6.28 -18.86
CA THR A 76 10.21 -7.74 -18.70
C THR A 76 9.07 -8.22 -17.80
N PHE A 77 8.41 -7.32 -17.07
CA PHE A 77 7.26 -7.61 -16.23
C PHE A 77 5.97 -7.71 -17.05
N MET A 78 5.47 -8.93 -17.20
CA MET A 78 4.25 -9.20 -17.98
C MET A 78 3.31 -10.13 -17.23
N PRO A 79 2.01 -9.81 -17.10
CA PRO A 79 1.02 -10.77 -16.62
C PRO A 79 0.90 -11.92 -17.63
N VAL A 80 1.04 -13.15 -17.16
CA VAL A 80 0.80 -14.35 -17.96
C VAL A 80 -0.68 -14.67 -17.88
N THR A 81 -1.35 -14.61 -19.02
CA THR A 81 -2.71 -15.12 -19.19
C THR A 81 -2.69 -16.36 -20.06
N ASP A 82 -3.48 -17.36 -19.67
CA ASP A 82 -3.71 -18.54 -20.51
C ASP A 82 -4.72 -18.24 -21.65
N ASP A 83 -5.43 -17.10 -21.59
CA ASP A 83 -6.39 -16.64 -22.62
C ASP A 83 -6.24 -15.13 -22.92
N PRO A 84 -5.82 -14.74 -24.14
CA PRO A 84 -5.71 -13.34 -24.56
C PRO A 84 -7.04 -12.57 -24.54
N LYS A 85 -8.18 -13.24 -24.71
CA LYS A 85 -9.50 -12.59 -24.65
C LYS A 85 -9.86 -12.20 -23.22
N GLN A 86 -9.48 -13.02 -22.25
CA GLN A 86 -9.69 -12.76 -20.84
C GLN A 86 -8.97 -11.47 -20.40
N LEU A 87 -7.77 -11.22 -20.90
CA LEU A 87 -7.01 -10.00 -20.60
C LEU A 87 -7.73 -8.71 -21.00
N ARG A 88 -8.43 -8.72 -22.15
CA ARG A 88 -9.23 -7.57 -22.61
C ARG A 88 -10.45 -7.34 -21.72
N ILE A 89 -11.12 -8.42 -21.33
CA ILE A 89 -12.29 -8.38 -20.45
C ILE A 89 -11.89 -7.87 -19.06
N ASP A 90 -10.80 -8.39 -18.50
CA ASP A 90 -10.31 -8.01 -17.19
C ASP A 90 -9.84 -6.55 -17.17
N ARG A 91 -9.19 -6.09 -18.25
CA ARG A 91 -8.83 -4.67 -18.42
C ARG A 91 -10.07 -3.78 -18.43
N GLN A 92 -11.10 -4.15 -19.20
CA GLN A 92 -12.34 -3.36 -19.27
C GLN A 92 -13.02 -3.28 -17.90
N ARG A 93 -13.18 -4.41 -17.21
CA ARG A 93 -13.76 -4.46 -15.86
C ARG A 93 -12.97 -3.65 -14.85
N LEU A 94 -11.65 -3.58 -15.00
CA LEU A 94 -10.81 -2.76 -14.12
C LEU A 94 -11.10 -1.27 -14.33
N MET A 95 -11.22 -0.83 -15.58
CA MET A 95 -11.55 0.56 -15.92
C MET A 95 -12.92 0.95 -15.35
N ASP A 96 -13.95 0.12 -15.56
CA ASP A 96 -15.29 0.37 -15.03
C ASP A 96 -15.30 0.50 -13.50
N ARG A 97 -14.37 -0.17 -12.80
CA ARG A 97 -14.24 -0.13 -11.34
C ARG A 97 -13.46 1.09 -10.83
N VAL A 98 -12.54 1.63 -11.63
CA VAL A 98 -11.82 2.88 -11.32
C VAL A 98 -12.82 4.02 -11.29
N ASP A 99 -13.64 4.13 -12.34
CA ASP A 99 -14.66 5.17 -12.45
C ASP A 99 -15.61 5.16 -11.24
N TYR A 100 -16.01 3.96 -10.78
CA TYR A 100 -16.84 3.81 -9.58
C TYR A 100 -16.13 4.23 -8.28
N ILE A 101 -14.83 3.95 -8.12
CA ILE A 101 -14.07 4.36 -6.92
C ILE A 101 -13.89 5.87 -6.90
N ASP A 102 -13.57 6.48 -8.04
CA ASP A 102 -13.41 7.92 -8.16
C ASP A 102 -14.75 8.64 -7.94
N GLU A 103 -15.86 8.10 -8.44
CA GLU A 103 -17.22 8.61 -8.17
C GLU A 103 -17.57 8.54 -6.67
N GLN A 104 -17.25 7.45 -5.99
CA GLN A 104 -17.48 7.32 -4.54
C GLN A 104 -16.62 8.28 -3.71
N LEU A 105 -15.38 8.54 -4.13
CA LEU A 105 -14.49 9.51 -3.46
C LEU A 105 -14.95 10.96 -3.71
N ALA A 106 -15.41 11.28 -4.92
CA ALA A 106 -15.96 12.59 -5.24
C ALA A 106 -17.29 12.86 -4.50
N ALA A 107 -18.09 11.82 -4.22
CA ALA A 107 -19.34 11.94 -3.48
C ALA A 107 -19.15 12.18 -1.96
N THR A 108 -17.93 12.08 -1.42
CA THR A 108 -17.65 12.29 0.02
C THR A 108 -17.15 13.69 0.39
N ASP A 109 -17.02 14.62 -0.58
CA ASP A 109 -16.51 15.97 -0.34
C ASP A 109 -17.61 17.04 -0.08
N ASP A 110 -18.90 16.69 -0.07
CA ASP A 110 -20.01 17.67 -0.01
C ASP A 110 -21.01 17.46 1.14
N ASP A 111 -20.55 17.05 2.33
CA ASP A 111 -21.33 17.20 3.59
C ASP A 111 -20.47 16.98 4.85
N THR A 112 -19.56 17.91 5.14
CA THR A 112 -19.14 18.14 6.54
C THR A 112 -19.49 19.57 6.94
N GLU A 113 -20.79 19.82 7.14
CA GLU A 113 -21.19 20.83 8.13
C GLU A 113 -20.59 20.39 9.47
N ALA A 114 -19.54 21.08 9.90
CA ALA A 114 -19.05 20.97 11.25
C ALA A 114 -20.19 21.32 12.21
N PRO A 115 -20.61 20.43 13.13
CA PRO A 115 -21.52 20.86 14.18
C PRO A 115 -20.79 21.86 15.07
N ASN A 116 -21.39 23.05 15.10
CA ASN A 116 -21.08 24.22 15.89
C ASN A 116 -20.65 23.91 17.34
N VAL A 117 -19.57 24.57 17.73
CA VAL A 117 -19.18 25.07 19.06
C VAL A 117 -20.16 24.77 20.20
N VAL A 118 -19.69 24.04 21.21
CA VAL A 118 -20.20 24.15 22.58
C VAL A 118 -19.04 24.59 23.47
N GLU A 119 -19.29 25.68 24.18
CA GLU A 119 -18.38 26.55 24.91
C GLU A 119 -17.50 25.86 25.97
N GLU A 120 -16.29 26.39 26.09
CA GLU A 120 -15.42 26.35 27.25
C GLU A 120 -16.16 26.79 28.53
N PRO A 121 -16.05 26.06 29.66
CA PRO A 121 -16.13 26.68 30.96
C PRO A 121 -14.72 26.90 31.51
N GLU A 122 -14.50 28.16 31.87
CA GLU A 122 -13.34 28.77 32.48
C GLU A 122 -12.69 27.98 33.63
N ALA A 123 -11.37 28.17 33.72
CA ALA A 123 -10.52 27.73 34.81
C ALA A 123 -10.89 28.32 36.18
N ALA A 124 -10.72 27.52 37.25
CA ALA A 124 -10.39 28.00 38.59
C ALA A 124 -9.70 26.86 39.40
N PRO A 125 -8.96 27.14 40.48
CA PRO A 125 -7.50 27.08 40.50
C PRO A 125 -6.93 25.90 41.31
N ASP A 126 -5.68 25.56 41.01
CA ASP A 126 -4.76 24.79 41.87
C ASP A 126 -4.55 25.56 43.19
N PRO A 127 -4.51 24.86 44.35
CA PRO A 127 -3.18 24.65 44.90
C PRO A 127 -2.99 23.32 45.66
N THR A 128 -1.76 22.83 45.54
CA THR A 128 -0.86 22.29 46.59
C THR A 128 -0.54 20.78 46.63
N ARG A 129 0.66 20.49 46.11
CA ARG A 129 1.89 20.18 46.90
C ARG A 129 1.92 18.85 47.67
N ASN A 130 2.60 17.85 47.10
CA ASN A 130 3.84 17.21 47.62
C ASN A 130 3.97 15.77 47.12
N GLY A 131 5.11 15.42 46.52
CA GLY A 131 5.35 14.01 46.21
C GLY A 131 6.64 13.68 45.46
N LYS A 132 7.77 14.21 45.92
CA LYS A 132 9.15 13.68 45.75
C LYS A 132 9.45 12.82 44.52
N THR A 133 10.24 13.40 43.62
CA THR A 133 11.29 12.78 42.82
C THR A 133 11.95 11.57 43.49
N ARG A 134 12.07 10.44 42.76
CA ARG A 134 13.26 9.59 42.88
C ARG A 134 13.56 8.83 41.58
N ARG A 135 14.61 9.29 40.89
CA ARG A 135 15.39 8.52 39.92
C ARG A 135 16.02 7.30 40.61
N ARG A 136 16.13 6.17 39.90
CA ARG A 136 17.34 5.32 39.94
C ARG A 136 17.41 4.44 38.69
N ALA A 137 18.43 4.70 37.88
CA ALA A 137 19.13 3.68 37.10
C ALA A 137 20.04 2.88 38.06
N THR A 138 20.24 1.58 37.80
CA THR A 138 21.56 0.92 37.76
C THR A 138 21.46 -0.53 37.31
N THR A 139 22.45 -0.87 36.49
CA THR A 139 22.83 -2.11 35.81
C THR A 139 23.63 -3.06 36.73
N ASN A 140 23.75 -4.35 36.32
CA ASN A 140 24.65 -5.43 36.77
C ASN A 140 24.46 -5.95 38.21
N THR A 141 24.48 -7.26 38.46
CA THR A 141 25.48 -8.27 38.07
C THR A 141 24.83 -9.64 37.96
#